data_AF-A0A8S8YG95-F1
#
_entry.id   AF-A0A8S8YG95-F1
#
_cell.length_a   1.000
_cell.length_b   1.000
_cell.length_c   1.000
_cell.angle_alpha   90.00
_cell.angle_beta   90.00
_cell.angle_gamma   90.00
#
_symmetry.space_group_name_H-M   'P 1'
#
loop_
_entity.id
_entity.type
_entity.pdbx_description
1 polymer ?
#
loop_
_entity_poly.entity_id
_entity_poly.type
_entity_poly.pdbx_seq_one_letter_code
_entity_poly.pdbx_strand_id
1 'polypeptide(L)'
;MDWPTRHAPRNPFGAAFGSEGLGAAGDNMADFLLVMIAFLFVDIFDTSGTLYSVGRQAGYVDENDVLHNSDEAFASDAAATIVGAVLGTSTTTTYIESAAGVEEGGKTGLTAVVWVYSCFQDYYSQTCSPQYLNSQWPPLW
;
A
#
# COMPACT_ATOMS: atom_id res chain seq x y z
N MET A 1 -6.93 -15.70 -23.52
CA MET A 1 -6.95 -15.92 -22.06
C MET A 1 -8.06 -15.08 -21.49
N ASP A 2 -9.23 -15.71 -21.27
CA ASP A 2 -10.37 -15.11 -20.61
C ASP A 2 -10.16 -15.30 -19.12
N TRP A 3 -9.85 -14.22 -18.39
CA TRP A 3 -9.76 -14.30 -16.94
C TRP A 3 -11.17 -14.57 -16.41
N PRO A 4 -11.41 -15.62 -15.60
CA PRO A 4 -12.71 -15.86 -15.04
C PRO A 4 -13.12 -14.59 -14.32
N THR A 5 -14.25 -14.01 -14.72
CA THR A 5 -14.87 -12.84 -14.12
C THR A 5 -15.20 -13.16 -12.67
N ARG A 6 -14.17 -13.02 -11.81
CA ARG A 6 -14.28 -13.32 -10.39
C ARG A 6 -15.33 -12.40 -9.83
N HIS A 7 -16.21 -12.99 -9.04
CA HIS A 7 -17.13 -12.32 -8.14
C HIS A 7 -16.33 -11.48 -7.14
N ALA A 8 -15.77 -10.35 -7.59
CA ALA A 8 -15.26 -9.34 -6.68
C ALA A 8 -16.45 -8.90 -5.81
N PRO A 9 -16.29 -8.81 -4.48
CA PRO A 9 -17.34 -8.33 -3.60
C PRO A 9 -17.85 -6.99 -4.15
N ARG A 10 -19.15 -6.90 -4.45
CA ARG A 10 -19.73 -5.66 -5.00
C ARG A 10 -19.54 -4.46 -4.05
N ASN A 11 -19.31 -4.76 -2.77
CA ASN A 11 -18.94 -3.82 -1.73
C ASN A 11 -17.64 -4.32 -1.05
N PRO A 12 -16.47 -3.75 -1.36
CA PRO A 12 -15.23 -4.13 -0.70
C PRO A 12 -15.18 -3.63 0.74
N PHE A 13 -15.93 -2.56 1.06
CA PHE A 13 -16.09 -2.03 2.40
C PHE A 13 -16.68 -3.09 3.34
N GLY A 14 -15.91 -3.45 4.38
CA GLY A 14 -16.32 -4.46 5.36
C GLY A 14 -16.37 -5.90 4.84
N ALA A 15 -15.89 -6.17 3.61
CA ALA A 15 -15.87 -7.52 3.04
C ALA A 15 -15.07 -8.51 3.90
N ALA A 16 -14.04 -8.03 4.61
CA ALA A 16 -13.25 -8.80 5.55
C ALA A 16 -14.07 -9.38 6.72
N PHE A 17 -15.17 -8.73 7.13
CA PHE A 17 -16.03 -9.17 8.23
C PHE A 17 -17.23 -10.01 7.76
N GLY A 18 -17.35 -10.26 6.45
CA GLY A 18 -18.45 -11.03 5.87
C GLY A 18 -18.30 -12.55 6.06
N SER A 19 -19.33 -13.28 5.62
CA SER A 19 -19.36 -14.75 5.64
C SER A 19 -18.24 -15.40 4.83
N GLU A 20 -17.70 -14.71 3.82
CA GLU A 20 -16.58 -15.21 2.99
C GLU A 20 -15.21 -14.71 3.44
N GLY A 21 -15.16 -13.78 4.41
CA GLY A 21 -13.94 -13.34 5.07
C GLY A 21 -13.76 -14.06 6.40
N LEU A 22 -13.93 -13.33 7.50
CA LEU A 22 -13.83 -13.86 8.86
C LEU A 22 -14.83 -15.00 9.14
N GLY A 23 -16.01 -15.00 8.50
CA GLY A 23 -16.97 -16.09 8.62
C GLY A 23 -16.47 -17.42 8.05
N ALA A 24 -15.69 -17.40 6.97
CA ALA A 24 -15.10 -18.58 6.35
C ALA A 24 -13.81 -19.02 7.04
N ALA A 25 -13.14 -18.11 7.76
CA ALA A 25 -11.96 -18.42 8.57
C ALA A 25 -12.28 -19.40 9.72
N GLY A 26 -13.53 -19.45 10.19
CA GLY A 26 -13.97 -20.37 11.25
C GLY A 26 -13.90 -21.85 10.85
N ASP A 27 -14.10 -22.16 9.56
CA ASP A 27 -14.13 -23.56 9.07
C ASP A 27 -12.72 -24.10 8.79
N ASN A 28 -11.77 -23.25 8.38
CA ASN A 28 -10.39 -23.63 8.03
C ASN A 28 -9.36 -22.66 8.64
N MET A 29 -9.42 -22.49 9.96
CA MET A 29 -8.59 -21.52 10.69
C MET A 29 -7.08 -21.75 10.49
N ALA A 30 -6.64 -22.99 10.23
CA ALA A 30 -5.25 -23.30 9.94
C ALA A 30 -4.77 -22.69 8.61
N ASP A 31 -5.55 -22.83 7.54
CA ASP A 31 -5.22 -22.26 6.22
C ASP A 31 -5.27 -20.74 6.27
N PHE A 32 -6.27 -20.18 6.97
CA PHE A 32 -6.36 -18.74 7.20
C PHE A 32 -5.12 -18.20 7.93
N LEU A 33 -4.70 -18.86 9.01
CA LEU A 33 -3.53 -18.45 9.78
C LEU A 33 -2.24 -18.56 8.95
N LEU A 34 -2.10 -19.61 8.14
CA LEU A 34 -0.94 -19.82 7.27
C LEU A 34 -0.84 -18.70 6.22
N VAL A 35 -1.96 -18.35 5.59
CA VAL A 35 -2.03 -17.23 4.64
C VAL A 35 -1.73 -15.91 5.34
N MET A 36 -2.27 -15.65 6.53
CA MET A 36 -1.98 -14.43 7.29
C MET A 36 -0.52 -14.31 7.70
N ILE A 37 0.10 -15.39 8.18
CA ILE A 37 1.52 -15.41 8.51
C ILE A 37 2.38 -15.17 7.27
N ALA A 38 2.04 -15.80 6.14
CA ALA A 38 2.76 -15.57 4.88
C ALA A 38 2.65 -14.11 4.41
N PHE A 39 1.45 -13.53 4.42
CA PHE A 39 1.23 -12.12 4.07
C PHE A 39 1.95 -11.17 5.02
N LEU A 40 1.99 -11.47 6.32
CA LEU A 40 2.74 -10.67 7.30
C LEU A 40 4.23 -10.65 6.97
N PHE A 41 4.82 -11.80 6.59
CA PHE A 41 6.23 -11.82 6.21
C PHE A 41 6.50 -11.06 4.92
N VAL A 42 5.61 -11.16 3.92
CA VAL A 42 5.70 -10.36 2.70
C VAL A 42 5.64 -8.87 3.03
N ASP A 43 4.66 -8.45 3.84
CA ASP A 43 4.45 -7.07 4.25
C ASP A 43 5.66 -6.50 5.03
N ILE A 44 6.18 -7.24 6.02
CA ILE A 44 7.38 -6.82 6.75
C ILE A 44 8.59 -6.67 5.84
N PHE A 45 8.81 -7.59 4.88
CA PHE A 45 9.97 -7.51 3.99
C PHE A 45 9.83 -6.41 2.93
N ASP A 46 8.64 -6.20 2.39
CA ASP A 46 8.35 -5.12 1.45
C ASP A 46 8.55 -3.74 2.12
N THR A 47 8.00 -3.59 3.33
CA THR A 47 8.11 -2.36 4.13
C THR A 47 9.54 -2.14 4.61
N SER A 48 10.19 -3.13 5.23
CA SER A 48 11.57 -3.00 5.73
C SER A 48 12.60 -2.76 4.62
N GLY A 49 12.49 -3.47 3.48
CA GLY A 49 13.38 -3.30 2.35
C GLY A 49 13.28 -1.89 1.75
N THR A 50 12.06 -1.39 1.62
CA THR A 50 11.82 -0.04 1.13
C THR A 50 12.23 1.03 2.15
N LEU A 51 11.88 0.90 3.43
CA LEU A 51 12.30 1.84 4.48
C LEU A 51 13.81 1.95 4.61
N TYR A 52 14.52 0.83 4.56
CA TYR A 52 15.98 0.84 4.62
C TYR A 52 16.59 1.57 3.41
N SER A 53 16.12 1.26 2.20
CA SER A 53 16.63 1.88 0.96
C SER A 53 16.33 3.38 0.88
N VAL A 54 15.08 3.79 1.14
CA VAL A 54 14.65 5.19 1.10
C VAL A 54 15.24 5.97 2.27
N GLY A 55 15.29 5.38 3.47
CA GLY A 55 15.88 5.98 4.65
C GLY A 55 17.37 6.26 4.48
N ARG A 56 18.10 5.36 3.81
CA ARG A 56 19.51 5.57 3.46
C ARG A 56 19.70 6.75 2.50
N GLN A 57 18.80 6.91 1.52
CA GLN A 57 18.84 8.04 0.57
C GLN A 57 18.37 9.36 1.20
N ALA A 58 17.46 9.30 2.17
CA ALA A 58 17.01 10.45 2.94
C ALA A 58 18.06 10.97 3.93
N GLY A 59 18.95 10.09 4.39
CA GLY A 59 19.93 10.36 5.45
C GLY A 59 19.41 10.04 6.85
N TYR A 60 18.44 9.15 6.99
CA TYR A 60 17.83 8.72 8.26
C TYR A 60 18.40 7.40 8.81
N VAL A 61 19.47 6.88 8.19
CA VAL A 61 20.23 5.72 8.69
C VAL A 61 21.45 6.24 9.45
N ASP A 62 21.62 5.76 10.68
CA ASP A 62 22.71 6.17 11.56
C ASP A 62 24.07 5.52 11.18
N GLU A 63 25.14 5.89 11.89
CA GLU A 63 26.48 5.33 11.68
C GLU A 63 26.59 3.83 12.03
N ASN A 64 25.57 3.25 12.68
CA ASN A 64 25.47 1.83 13.02
C ASN A 64 24.62 1.05 12.00
N ASP A 65 24.27 1.66 10.86
CA ASP A 65 23.35 1.12 9.84
C ASP A 65 21.93 0.83 10.39
N VAL A 66 21.51 1.52 11.46
CA VAL A 66 20.17 1.42 12.04
C VAL A 66 19.32 2.60 11.57
N LEU A 67 18.12 2.27 11.08
CA LEU A 67 17.15 3.26 10.66
C LEU A 67 16.48 3.92 11.89
N HIS A 68 16.55 5.25 11.97
CA HIS A 68 15.93 6.02 13.04
C HIS A 68 14.41 5.80 13.02
N ASN A 69 13.80 5.53 14.19
CA ASN A 69 12.35 5.36 14.34
C ASN A 69 11.75 4.20 13.50
N SER A 70 12.49 3.10 13.34
CA SER A 70 12.01 1.91 12.65
C SER A 70 10.68 1.39 13.21
N ASP A 71 10.55 1.35 14.54
CA ASP A 71 9.35 0.86 15.21
C ASP A 71 8.11 1.73 14.91
N GLU A 72 8.27 3.06 14.93
CA GLU A 72 7.19 3.97 14.53
C GLU A 72 6.82 3.84 13.04
N ALA A 73 7.79 3.56 12.18
CA ALA A 73 7.53 3.33 10.76
C ALA A 73 6.70 2.06 10.54
N PHE A 74 7.06 0.95 11.20
CA PHE A 74 6.27 -0.29 11.14
C PHE A 74 4.89 -0.14 11.79
N ALA A 75 4.78 0.64 12.87
CA ALA A 75 3.49 0.95 13.48
C ALA A 75 2.58 1.75 12.54
N SER A 76 3.14 2.70 11.77
CA SER A 76 2.39 3.48 10.78
C SER A 76 1.90 2.60 9.62
N ASP A 77 2.72 1.67 9.14
CA ASP A 77 2.39 0.74 8.07
C ASP A 77 1.26 -0.22 8.49
N ALA A 78 1.37 -0.81 9.69
CA ALA A 78 0.33 -1.65 10.26
C ALA A 78 -1.00 -0.88 10.44
N ALA A 79 -0.95 0.37 10.93
CA ALA A 79 -2.13 1.21 11.06
C ALA A 79 -2.77 1.53 9.71
N ALA A 80 -1.96 1.86 8.69
CA ALA A 80 -2.43 2.11 7.33
C ALA A 80 -3.07 0.86 6.71
N THR A 81 -2.47 -0.31 6.91
CA THR A 81 -3.00 -1.59 6.43
C THR A 81 -4.34 -1.94 7.10
N ILE A 82 -4.49 -1.73 8.41
CA ILE A 82 -5.77 -1.96 9.11
C ILE A 82 -6.85 -1.00 8.59
N VAL A 83 -6.54 0.29 8.49
CA VAL A 83 -7.48 1.30 7.97
C VAL A 83 -7.85 0.99 6.52
N GLY A 84 -6.87 0.61 5.70
CA GLY A 84 -7.07 0.22 4.31
C GLY A 84 -7.98 -1.00 4.17
N ALA A 85 -7.73 -2.04 4.96
CA ALA A 85 -8.54 -3.25 4.97
C ALA A 85 -10.00 -2.98 5.40
N VAL A 86 -10.22 -2.10 6.38
CA VAL A 86 -11.57 -1.70 6.81
C VAL A 86 -12.29 -0.93 5.70
N LEU A 87 -11.58 -0.02 5.03
CA LEU A 87 -12.12 0.75 3.90
C LEU A 87 -12.32 -0.11 2.64
N GLY A 88 -11.78 -1.33 2.60
CA GLY A 88 -11.89 -2.24 1.47
C GLY A 88 -10.86 -2.00 0.36
N THR A 89 -9.77 -1.29 0.67
CA THR A 89 -8.63 -1.17 -0.25
C THR A 89 -7.60 -2.28 0.02
N SER A 90 -6.73 -2.52 -0.94
CA SER A 90 -5.54 -3.37 -0.74
C SER A 90 -4.64 -2.79 0.35
N THR A 91 -3.75 -3.64 0.89
CA THR A 91 -2.71 -3.21 1.83
C THR A 91 -1.92 -2.03 1.24
N THR A 92 -1.62 -1.05 2.08
CA THR A 92 -0.88 0.15 1.68
C THR A 92 0.52 -0.01 2.20
N THR A 93 1.50 -0.13 1.31
CA THR A 93 2.93 -0.24 1.64
C THR A 93 3.70 0.96 1.09
N THR A 94 4.93 1.12 1.56
CA THR A 94 5.85 2.15 1.07
C THR A 94 6.40 1.78 -0.31
N TYR A 95 6.51 2.74 -1.22
CA TYR A 95 7.01 2.51 -2.58
C TYR A 95 8.50 2.81 -2.72
N ILE A 96 9.26 1.88 -3.30
CA ILE A 96 10.70 2.04 -3.56
C ILE A 96 10.98 3.18 -4.54
N GLU A 97 10.08 3.39 -5.49
CA GLU A 97 10.16 4.45 -6.50
C GLU A 97 10.06 5.85 -5.87
N SER A 98 9.49 5.95 -4.67
CA SER A 98 9.39 7.23 -3.95
C SER A 98 10.76 7.79 -3.51
N ALA A 99 11.80 6.95 -3.54
CA ALA A 99 13.17 7.37 -3.26
C ALA A 99 13.65 8.50 -4.18
N ALA A 100 13.24 8.48 -5.46
CA ALA A 100 13.55 9.56 -6.40
C ALA A 100 12.95 10.90 -5.96
N GLY A 101 11.76 10.89 -5.36
CA GLY A 101 11.15 12.10 -4.79
C GLY A 101 11.87 12.61 -3.53
N VAL A 102 12.50 11.72 -2.76
CA VAL A 102 13.34 12.08 -1.60
C VAL A 102 14.66 12.70 -2.05
N GLU A 103 15.25 12.20 -3.14
CA GLU A 103 16.46 12.75 -3.75
C GLU A 103 16.24 14.17 -4.27
N GLU A 104 15.09 14.44 -4.89
CA GLU A 104 14.65 15.78 -5.32
C GLU A 104 14.26 16.71 -4.14
N GLY A 105 14.34 16.24 -2.88
CA GLY A 105 14.17 17.06 -1.68
C GLY A 105 12.87 16.83 -0.89
N GLY A 106 12.05 15.84 -1.25
CA GLY A 106 10.80 15.47 -0.57
C GLY A 106 10.98 14.76 0.77
N LYS A 107 11.72 15.37 1.72
CA LYS A 107 12.14 14.71 2.98
C LYS A 107 11.18 14.88 4.17
N THR A 108 10.17 15.75 4.03
CA THR A 108 9.28 16.16 5.14
C THR A 108 7.94 15.43 5.16
N GLY A 109 7.70 14.50 4.22
CA GLY A 109 6.42 13.79 4.07
C GLY A 109 5.27 14.63 3.51
N LEU A 110 5.42 15.95 3.37
CA LEU A 110 4.41 16.83 2.81
C LEU A 110 4.08 16.48 1.34
N THR A 111 5.08 16.00 0.60
CA THR A 111 4.93 15.50 -0.77
C THR A 111 3.93 14.35 -0.86
N ALA A 112 3.94 13.43 0.10
CA ALA A 112 2.99 12.31 0.15
C ALA A 112 1.55 12.81 0.37
N VAL A 113 1.34 13.79 1.26
CA VAL A 113 0.01 14.38 1.52
C VAL A 113 -0.53 15.11 0.30
N VAL A 114 0.31 15.90 -0.38
CA VAL A 114 -0.08 16.60 -1.60
C VAL A 114 -0.47 15.61 -2.70
N TRP A 115 0.27 14.51 -2.82
CA TRP A 115 -0.02 13.47 -3.81
C TRP A 115 -1.35 12.78 -3.54
N VAL A 116 -1.61 12.37 -2.29
CA VAL A 116 -2.90 11.79 -1.88
C VAL A 116 -4.05 12.78 -2.12
N TYR A 117 -3.86 14.05 -1.78
CA TYR A 117 -4.87 15.09 -2.00
C TYR A 117 -5.18 15.33 -3.49
N SER A 118 -4.16 15.32 -4.35
CA SER A 118 -4.35 15.43 -5.81
C SER A 118 -5.12 14.23 -6.35
N CYS A 119 -4.71 13.01 -6.00
CA CYS A 119 -5.37 11.79 -6.44
C CYS A 119 -6.83 11.72 -5.93
N PHE A 120 -7.08 12.17 -4.70
CA PHE A 120 -8.42 12.26 -4.15
C PHE A 120 -9.28 13.26 -4.93
N GLN A 121 -8.76 14.44 -5.28
CA GLN A 121 -9.49 15.37 -6.14
C GLN A 121 -9.78 14.80 -7.53
N ASP A 122 -8.83 14.07 -8.12
CA ASP A 122 -9.01 13.40 -9.41
C ASP A 122 -10.08 12.29 -9.34
N TYR A 123 -10.21 11.61 -8.19
CA TYR A 123 -11.30 10.67 -7.95
C TYR A 123 -12.68 11.36 -7.92
N TYR A 124 -12.79 12.54 -7.31
CA TYR A 124 -14.05 13.30 -7.27
C TYR A 124 -14.35 14.04 -8.58
N SER A 125 -13.35 14.30 -9.42
CA SER A 125 -13.51 15.01 -10.70
C SER A 125 -13.81 14.10 -11.90
N GLN A 126 -14.22 12.84 -11.67
CA GLN A 126 -14.63 11.85 -12.70
C GLN A 126 -15.90 12.24 -13.51
N THR A 127 -16.10 13.52 -13.80
CA THR A 127 -17.00 14.05 -14.84
C THR A 127 -16.27 14.76 -15.99
N CYS A 128 -14.96 14.56 -16.22
CA CYS A 128 -14.32 15.08 -17.43
C CYS A 128 -13.46 14.07 -18.22
N SER A 129 -14.17 13.35 -19.09
CA SER A 129 -13.73 12.77 -20.38
C SER A 129 -12.90 11.45 -20.37
N PRO A 130 -13.34 10.40 -21.09
CA PRO A 130 -12.60 9.15 -21.31
C PRO A 130 -11.35 9.26 -22.21
N GLN A 131 -10.70 10.44 -22.29
CA GLN A 131 -9.62 10.71 -23.24
C GLN A 131 -8.22 10.72 -22.61
N TYR A 132 -8.09 10.65 -21.28
CA TYR A 132 -6.78 10.66 -20.60
C TYR A 132 -6.14 9.27 -20.39
N LEU A 133 -6.88 8.19 -20.66
CA LEU A 133 -6.40 6.82 -20.49
C LEU A 133 -5.45 6.36 -21.62
N ASN A 134 -5.20 7.20 -22.64
CA ASN A 134 -4.40 6.84 -23.81
C ASN A 134 -3.23 7.82 -24.11
N SER A 135 -2.93 8.76 -23.20
CA SER A 135 -1.83 9.74 -23.39
C SER A 135 -0.86 9.89 -22.21
N GLN A 136 -1.08 9.17 -21.10
CA GLN A 136 -0.23 9.24 -19.89
C GLN A 136 0.78 8.08 -19.75
N TRP A 137 0.82 7.14 -20.69
CA TRP A 137 1.83 6.07 -20.73
C TRP A 137 2.60 6.12 -22.05
N PRO A 138 3.68 6.92 -22.18
CA PRO A 138 4.70 6.58 -23.16
C PRO A 138 5.25 5.17 -22.82
N PRO A 139 5.45 4.28 -23.80
CA PRO A 139 6.07 2.99 -23.56
C PRO A 139 7.54 3.25 -23.22
N LEU A 140 7.88 3.12 -21.94
CA LEU A 140 9.27 3.04 -21.48
C LEU A 140 9.50 1.78 -20.66
N TRP A 141 8.92 0.66 -21.08
CA TRP A 141 9.47 -0.69 -20.99
C TRP A 141 8.62 -1.65 -21.84
#